data_AF-A0A0S2K3J3-F1
#
_entry.id   AF-A0A0S2K3J3-F1
#
_cell.length_a   1.000
_cell.length_b   1.000
_cell.length_c   1.000
_cell.angle_alpha   90.00
_cell.angle_beta   90.00
_cell.angle_gamma   90.00
#
_symmetry.space_group_name_H-M   'P 1'
#
loop_
_entity.id
_entity.type
_entity.pdbx_description
1 polymer ?
#
loop_
_entity_poly.entity_id
_entity_poly.type
_entity_poly.pdbx_seq_one_letter_code
_entity_poly.pdbx_strand_id
1 'polypeptide(L)'
;MLTRFSCFFAILSMVTASFSTFASDVLECVIERYSQPNSSFTGLPNPAELGKHKYKVMNYGEQPFLFAISKPDVITPNVNLPSFLSDYSRNQGYEDNAYHKFKSSNLPLQAKVWLPLAAQPLPLVLLVHGNSAPGFDYLGELLASRGHFVVQVDQTYLNDLWGENGARGWILLEHIKLLKKWNAEQDHAFYNKLDLENIALIGMSRGGEAVALAASFNQWKTLPDSTESTEFGFNIKSVVALAPMDGQYQHADGRNILKNVNYLVLQGGHDADVYQFLGSQQWHRTHFDADKDFLKQSIYIYRANHINFNQDMSDDYHWGSSKDFYSKLLTPKQQEKLAKVYVSAFLEATLANKKAYRKIFRQPVASEFGLPDDIYISRHMTSDFKTIEDFEGGAEKESFVKVLPGKKIEDVKISINSERLRNGTKTSNKVLKVQLKKQVETRLSIKFTGAELSQQNRKEKPYLSFSLARADSGENEECGSYNLLSDTKVELLNKSDVIFKKSLAASGSVSPLLISDFSELEKGGVRYAPTEPVLQTFTLPIELNKPISAESELELVFIFAPTRDVTIILDDIGITSAI
;
A
#
# COMPACT_ATOMS: atom_id res chain seq x y z
N MET A 1 -75.85 3.64 -46.18
CA MET A 1 -74.39 3.89 -46.29
C MET A 1 -74.05 5.02 -45.32
N LEU A 2 -73.64 4.69 -44.09
CA LEU A 2 -73.21 5.68 -43.10
C LEU A 2 -71.93 5.20 -42.43
N THR A 3 -70.95 6.09 -42.50
CA THR A 3 -69.59 6.08 -41.95
C THR A 3 -69.57 6.02 -40.42
N ARG A 4 -68.66 5.21 -39.85
CA ARG A 4 -68.23 5.31 -38.44
C ARG A 4 -66.76 5.72 -38.39
N PHE A 5 -66.52 6.86 -37.76
CA PHE A 5 -65.21 7.34 -37.30
C PHE A 5 -64.70 6.45 -36.14
N SER A 6 -63.40 6.19 -36.11
CA SER A 6 -62.71 5.70 -34.90
C SER A 6 -61.43 6.53 -34.72
N CYS A 7 -61.42 7.35 -33.67
CA CYS A 7 -60.23 8.06 -33.20
C CYS A 7 -59.30 7.06 -32.50
N PHE A 8 -58.06 6.93 -32.97
CA PHE A 8 -56.97 6.30 -32.22
C PHE A 8 -56.11 7.40 -31.58
N PHE A 9 -56.10 7.44 -30.25
CA PHE A 9 -55.14 8.20 -29.46
C PHE A 9 -53.80 7.47 -29.49
N ALA A 10 -52.75 8.09 -30.04
CA ALA A 10 -51.38 7.62 -29.93
C ALA A 10 -50.78 8.17 -28.62
N ILE A 11 -50.56 7.28 -27.64
CA ILE A 11 -49.77 7.58 -26.44
C ILE A 11 -48.31 7.49 -26.86
N LEU A 12 -47.63 8.64 -26.91
CA LEU A 12 -46.20 8.72 -27.15
C LEU A 12 -45.47 8.41 -25.84
N SER A 13 -45.08 7.15 -25.66
CA SER A 13 -44.18 6.73 -24.59
C SER A 13 -42.79 7.31 -24.86
N MET A 14 -42.42 8.40 -24.19
CA MET A 14 -41.02 8.82 -24.09
C MET A 14 -40.24 7.73 -23.34
N VAL A 15 -39.62 6.83 -24.09
CA VAL A 15 -38.55 5.99 -23.57
C VAL A 15 -37.35 6.91 -23.38
N THR A 16 -37.14 7.38 -22.15
CA THR A 16 -35.84 7.90 -21.75
C THR A 16 -34.85 6.76 -21.86
N ALA A 17 -34.09 6.72 -22.96
CA ALA A 17 -32.93 5.84 -23.07
C ALA A 17 -31.89 6.37 -22.07
N SER A 18 -31.97 5.88 -20.83
CA SER A 18 -30.83 5.90 -19.93
C SER A 18 -29.79 4.98 -20.56
N PHE A 19 -28.82 5.57 -21.25
CA PHE A 19 -27.65 4.85 -21.73
C PHE A 19 -27.02 4.16 -20.53
N SER A 20 -27.10 2.82 -20.50
CA SER A 20 -26.27 2.02 -19.62
C SER A 20 -24.83 2.31 -19.99
N THR A 21 -24.15 3.15 -19.22
CA THR A 21 -22.72 3.38 -19.34
C THR A 21 -22.03 2.04 -19.17
N PHE A 22 -21.34 1.56 -20.21
CA PHE A 22 -20.58 0.33 -20.08
C PHE A 22 -19.38 0.60 -19.16
N ALA A 23 -18.96 -0.40 -18.39
CA ALA A 23 -17.87 -0.22 -17.45
C ALA A 23 -16.51 0.11 -18.12
N SER A 24 -16.35 -0.24 -19.41
CA SER A 24 -15.25 0.25 -20.27
C SER A 24 -15.29 1.76 -20.48
N ASP A 25 -16.49 2.32 -20.70
CA ASP A 25 -16.68 3.76 -20.91
C ASP A 25 -16.35 4.53 -19.64
N VAL A 26 -16.59 3.92 -18.48
CA VAL A 26 -16.24 4.46 -17.16
C VAL A 26 -14.74 4.39 -16.92
N LEU A 27 -14.08 3.29 -17.29
CA LEU A 27 -12.62 3.12 -17.18
C LEU A 27 -11.87 4.16 -18.01
N GLU A 28 -12.22 4.29 -19.31
CA GLU A 28 -11.63 5.28 -20.21
C GLU A 28 -11.89 6.69 -19.69
N CYS A 29 -13.13 6.97 -19.28
CA CYS A 29 -13.50 8.27 -18.74
C CYS A 29 -12.77 8.61 -17.43
N VAL A 30 -12.46 7.64 -16.56
CA VAL A 30 -11.66 7.88 -15.34
C VAL A 30 -10.20 8.20 -15.68
N ILE A 31 -9.61 7.48 -16.64
CA ILE A 31 -8.22 7.69 -17.09
C ILE A 31 -8.08 9.04 -17.79
N GLU A 32 -8.98 9.39 -18.70
CA GLU A 32 -8.96 10.67 -19.43
C GLU A 32 -9.12 11.89 -18.51
N ARG A 33 -9.79 11.74 -17.36
CA ARG A 33 -10.02 12.83 -16.39
C ARG A 33 -8.84 13.11 -15.47
N TYR A 34 -7.92 12.17 -15.28
CA TYR A 34 -6.86 12.29 -14.27
C TYR A 34 -5.59 12.93 -14.85
N SER A 35 -5.30 14.15 -14.40
CA SER A 35 -4.02 14.78 -14.66
C SER A 35 -3.06 14.41 -13.54
N GLN A 36 -2.12 13.53 -13.87
CA GLN A 36 -0.97 13.24 -13.03
C GLN A 36 -0.22 14.55 -12.72
N PRO A 37 0.27 14.76 -11.48
CA PRO A 37 1.14 15.88 -11.18
C PRO A 37 2.32 15.94 -12.17
N ASN A 38 2.66 17.14 -12.65
CA ASN A 38 3.85 17.32 -13.48
C ASN A 38 5.07 16.86 -12.67
N SER A 39 5.70 15.77 -13.12
CA SER A 39 6.94 15.26 -12.55
C SER A 39 8.09 15.51 -13.49
N SER A 40 9.20 16.01 -12.94
CA SER A 40 10.47 16.05 -13.68
C SER A 40 11.09 14.65 -13.67
N PHE A 41 11.66 14.23 -14.79
CA PHE A 41 12.50 13.04 -14.84
C PHE A 41 13.55 13.07 -13.72
N THR A 42 13.66 11.97 -12.98
CA THR A 42 14.63 11.83 -11.89
C THR A 42 16.06 11.71 -12.40
N GLY A 43 16.24 11.24 -13.64
CA GLY A 43 17.54 10.96 -14.24
C GLY A 43 18.22 9.73 -13.62
N LEU A 44 17.47 8.92 -12.88
CA LEU A 44 18.00 7.75 -12.18
C LEU A 44 18.07 6.55 -13.13
N PRO A 45 19.04 5.65 -12.93
CA PRO A 45 19.04 4.37 -13.62
C PRO A 45 17.76 3.59 -13.34
N ASN A 46 17.17 2.98 -14.37
CA ASN A 46 15.92 2.24 -14.25
C ASN A 46 16.07 1.09 -13.21
N PRO A 47 15.32 1.12 -12.09
CA PRO A 47 15.45 0.12 -11.04
C PRO A 47 15.02 -1.28 -11.50
N ALA A 48 14.22 -1.38 -12.56
CA ALA A 48 13.78 -2.66 -13.11
C ALA A 48 14.74 -3.28 -14.15
N GLU A 49 15.88 -2.64 -14.41
CA GLU A 49 16.95 -3.25 -15.22
C GLU A 49 17.83 -4.16 -14.37
N LEU A 50 18.28 -5.26 -14.98
CA LEU A 50 19.23 -6.18 -14.36
C LEU A 50 20.51 -5.44 -13.98
N GLY A 51 21.05 -5.77 -12.81
CA GLY A 51 22.33 -5.27 -12.36
C GLY A 51 23.51 -6.04 -12.96
N LYS A 52 24.70 -5.80 -12.40
CA LYS A 52 25.96 -6.34 -12.93
C LYS A 52 26.39 -7.66 -12.27
N HIS A 53 25.75 -8.07 -11.18
CA HIS A 53 26.14 -9.27 -10.44
C HIS A 53 25.66 -10.51 -11.19
N LYS A 54 26.57 -11.48 -11.38
CA LYS A 54 26.19 -12.84 -11.77
C LYS A 54 25.71 -13.58 -10.52
N TYR A 55 24.85 -14.57 -10.70
CA TYR A 55 24.36 -15.41 -9.60
C TYR A 55 24.27 -16.88 -10.00
N LYS A 56 24.18 -17.75 -8.99
CA LYS A 56 23.80 -19.17 -9.11
C LYS A 56 22.43 -19.36 -8.48
N VAL A 57 21.69 -20.33 -8.99
CA VAL A 57 20.43 -20.78 -8.39
C VAL A 57 20.70 -22.07 -7.64
N MET A 58 20.20 -22.17 -6.41
CA MET A 58 20.29 -23.36 -5.56
C MET A 58 18.95 -23.58 -4.86
N ASN A 59 18.67 -24.80 -4.43
CA ASN A 59 17.53 -25.13 -3.59
C ASN A 59 17.99 -25.77 -2.28
N TYR A 60 17.34 -25.41 -1.19
CA TYR A 60 17.50 -26.12 0.08
C TYR A 60 16.16 -26.60 0.62
N GLY A 61 16.22 -27.65 1.44
CA GLY A 61 15.07 -28.28 2.07
C GLY A 61 14.54 -29.47 1.30
N GLU A 62 14.08 -30.49 2.02
CA GLU A 62 13.63 -31.75 1.44
C GLU A 62 12.18 -31.62 0.97
N GLN A 63 11.94 -31.76 -0.34
CA GLN A 63 10.59 -31.81 -0.94
C GLN A 63 9.93 -33.16 -0.63
N PRO A 64 8.60 -33.21 -0.33
CA PRO A 64 7.90 -34.47 -0.14
C PRO A 64 8.06 -35.40 -1.34
N PHE A 65 8.33 -36.68 -1.06
CA PHE A 65 8.76 -37.73 -2.00
C PHE A 65 7.90 -37.90 -3.28
N LEU A 66 6.66 -37.42 -3.30
CA LEU A 66 5.75 -37.53 -4.46
C LEU A 66 6.02 -36.51 -5.58
N PHE A 67 6.79 -35.44 -5.33
CA PHE A 67 7.04 -34.37 -6.32
C PHE A 67 8.54 -34.07 -6.56
N ALA A 68 9.45 -34.75 -5.86
CA ALA A 68 10.88 -34.49 -5.94
C ALA A 68 11.53 -35.20 -7.16
N ILE A 69 11.60 -34.50 -8.30
CA ILE A 69 12.34 -34.97 -9.50
C ILE A 69 13.88 -34.88 -9.28
N SER A 70 14.33 -34.08 -8.30
CA SER A 70 15.75 -33.96 -7.94
C SER A 70 15.96 -33.74 -6.44
N LYS A 71 17.10 -34.18 -5.90
CA LYS A 71 17.51 -33.93 -4.51
C LYS A 71 17.87 -32.44 -4.35
N PRO A 72 17.59 -31.80 -3.20
CA PRO A 72 18.00 -30.43 -2.96
C PRO A 72 19.54 -30.32 -2.90
N ASP A 73 20.07 -29.14 -3.18
CA ASP A 73 21.51 -28.86 -3.07
C ASP A 73 21.97 -28.92 -1.60
N VAL A 74 21.09 -28.54 -0.67
CA VAL A 74 21.32 -28.56 0.77
C VAL A 74 20.09 -29.12 1.50
N ILE A 75 20.29 -30.10 2.39
CA ILE A 75 19.21 -30.65 3.23
C ILE A 75 19.10 -29.80 4.50
N THR A 76 17.87 -29.48 4.90
CA THR A 76 17.59 -28.71 6.12
C THR A 76 17.07 -29.59 7.25
N PRO A 77 17.30 -29.21 8.52
CA PRO A 77 16.48 -29.74 9.59
C PRO A 77 15.02 -29.28 9.44
N ASN A 78 14.10 -30.05 10.01
CA ASN A 78 12.73 -29.60 10.23
C ASN A 78 12.64 -28.80 11.53
N VAL A 79 11.66 -27.91 11.60
CA VAL A 79 11.41 -27.06 12.78
C VAL A 79 10.07 -27.36 13.42
N ASN A 80 9.96 -27.04 14.71
CA ASN A 80 8.70 -27.01 15.43
C ASN A 80 8.36 -25.56 15.73
N LEU A 81 7.14 -25.15 15.40
CA LEU A 81 6.61 -23.83 15.75
C LEU A 81 5.95 -23.88 17.12
N PRO A 82 5.88 -22.73 17.82
CA PRO A 82 5.08 -22.60 19.03
C PRO A 82 3.62 -23.03 18.84
N SER A 83 3.05 -23.72 19.82
CA SER A 83 1.69 -24.29 19.71
C SER A 83 0.62 -23.22 19.48
N PHE A 84 0.79 -22.02 20.06
CA PHE A 84 -0.20 -20.94 19.96
C PHE A 84 -0.51 -20.55 18.50
N LEU A 85 0.45 -20.69 17.58
CA LEU A 85 0.23 -20.43 16.16
C LEU A 85 -0.71 -21.46 15.52
N SER A 86 -0.52 -22.73 15.87
CA SER A 86 -1.44 -23.79 15.45
C SER A 86 -2.79 -23.72 16.14
N ASP A 87 -2.82 -23.31 17.41
CA ASP A 87 -4.06 -23.09 18.16
C ASP A 87 -4.87 -21.94 17.56
N TYR A 88 -4.21 -20.84 17.20
CA TYR A 88 -4.85 -19.70 16.56
C TYR A 88 -5.53 -20.12 15.26
N SER A 89 -4.79 -20.77 14.34
CA SER A 89 -5.36 -21.24 13.08
C SER A 89 -6.51 -22.23 13.30
N ARG A 90 -6.36 -23.20 14.23
CA ARG A 90 -7.44 -24.12 14.60
C ARG A 90 -8.70 -23.41 15.08
N ASN A 91 -8.56 -22.36 15.89
CA ASN A 91 -9.67 -21.62 16.47
C ASN A 91 -10.40 -20.73 15.47
N GLN A 92 -9.75 -20.33 14.37
CA GLN A 92 -10.42 -19.59 13.29
C GLN A 92 -11.23 -20.52 12.36
N GLY A 93 -11.11 -21.84 12.52
CA GLY A 93 -11.74 -22.87 11.69
C GLY A 93 -10.82 -23.36 10.57
N TYR A 94 -11.02 -24.60 10.15
CA TYR A 94 -10.61 -25.07 8.83
C TYR A 94 -11.86 -25.06 7.97
N GLU A 95 -11.75 -24.85 6.65
CA GLU A 95 -12.87 -25.28 5.82
C GLU A 95 -13.06 -26.80 6.02
N ASP A 96 -14.29 -27.29 6.16
CA ASP A 96 -14.60 -28.70 6.50
C ASP A 96 -14.01 -29.73 5.49
N ASN A 97 -13.50 -29.24 4.36
CA ASN A 97 -12.83 -29.91 3.23
C ASN A 97 -11.31 -29.70 3.18
N ALA A 98 -10.68 -29.02 4.15
CA ALA A 98 -9.22 -28.89 4.20
C ALA A 98 -8.58 -30.27 4.41
N TYR A 99 -8.00 -30.82 3.34
CA TYR A 99 -7.32 -32.13 3.34
C TYR A 99 -6.15 -32.20 4.35
N HIS A 100 -5.72 -31.06 4.92
CA HIS A 100 -4.58 -30.94 5.83
C HIS A 100 -4.98 -30.24 7.14
N LYS A 101 -4.78 -30.91 8.28
CA LYS A 101 -4.78 -30.24 9.60
C LYS A 101 -3.40 -29.64 9.84
N PHE A 102 -3.35 -28.36 10.22
CA PHE A 102 -2.09 -27.73 10.56
C PHE A 102 -1.45 -28.37 11.79
N LYS A 103 -0.24 -28.91 11.62
CA LYS A 103 0.62 -29.39 12.71
C LYS A 103 1.78 -28.41 12.83
N SER A 104 2.01 -27.91 14.02
CA SER A 104 3.14 -27.03 14.31
C SER A 104 4.48 -27.77 14.37
N SER A 105 4.51 -29.10 14.30
CA SER A 105 5.74 -29.89 14.42
C SER A 105 6.22 -30.48 13.09
N ASN A 106 7.54 -30.69 13.00
CA ASN A 106 8.21 -31.32 11.85
C ASN A 106 7.94 -30.59 10.52
N LEU A 107 7.96 -29.25 10.55
CA LEU A 107 7.77 -28.43 9.37
C LEU A 107 9.08 -28.26 8.59
N PRO A 108 9.07 -28.43 7.26
CA PRO A 108 10.28 -28.28 6.47
C PRO A 108 10.60 -26.81 6.21
N LEU A 109 11.90 -26.49 6.17
CA LEU A 109 12.40 -25.20 5.72
C LEU A 109 12.86 -25.32 4.27
N GLN A 110 11.97 -25.05 3.32
CA GLN A 110 12.24 -25.18 1.89
C GLN A 110 12.37 -23.80 1.22
N ALA A 111 13.35 -23.65 0.34
CA ALA A 111 13.49 -22.44 -0.47
C ALA A 111 14.31 -22.64 -1.74
N LYS A 112 14.06 -21.75 -2.70
CA LYS A 112 14.94 -21.47 -3.84
C LYS A 112 15.76 -20.22 -3.55
N VAL A 113 17.05 -20.26 -3.87
CA VAL A 113 18.02 -19.20 -3.57
C VAL A 113 18.69 -18.71 -4.85
N TRP A 114 18.73 -17.40 -5.04
CA TRP A 114 19.62 -16.75 -6.00
C TRP A 114 20.82 -16.22 -5.24
N LEU A 115 21.95 -16.93 -5.35
CA LEU A 115 23.20 -16.64 -4.68
C LEU A 115 24.11 -15.82 -5.61
N PRO A 116 24.32 -14.51 -5.37
CA PRO A 116 25.24 -13.73 -6.18
C PRO A 116 26.68 -14.18 -6.01
N LEU A 117 27.44 -14.18 -7.10
CA LEU A 117 28.87 -14.46 -7.13
C LEU A 117 29.65 -13.20 -6.72
N ALA A 118 29.53 -12.84 -5.44
CA ALA A 118 30.22 -11.71 -4.84
C ALA A 118 31.26 -12.17 -3.81
N ALA A 119 32.34 -11.39 -3.69
CA ALA A 119 33.34 -11.59 -2.66
C ALA A 119 32.87 -11.09 -1.29
N GLN A 120 32.07 -10.02 -1.28
CA GLN A 120 31.54 -9.41 -0.06
C GLN A 120 30.16 -9.98 0.30
N PRO A 121 29.79 -10.01 1.60
CA PRO A 121 28.44 -10.30 2.03
C PRO A 121 27.43 -9.31 1.42
N LEU A 122 26.24 -9.80 1.11
CA LEU A 122 25.18 -9.01 0.46
C LEU A 122 23.90 -8.99 1.30
N PRO A 123 23.11 -7.89 1.25
CA PRO A 123 21.84 -7.79 1.95
C PRO A 123 20.92 -8.99 1.65
N LEU A 124 20.25 -9.49 2.68
CA LEU A 124 19.36 -10.64 2.59
C LEU A 124 17.94 -10.19 2.26
N VAL A 125 17.32 -10.80 1.24
CA VAL A 125 15.91 -10.59 0.88
C VAL A 125 15.19 -11.93 0.90
N LEU A 126 14.13 -12.03 1.71
CA LEU A 126 13.22 -13.19 1.68
C LEU A 126 11.96 -12.83 0.90
N LEU A 127 11.54 -13.73 0.01
CA LEU A 127 10.29 -13.66 -0.75
C LEU A 127 9.34 -14.77 -0.27
N VAL A 128 8.07 -14.46 -0.05
CA VAL A 128 7.06 -15.45 0.38
C VAL A 128 5.75 -15.28 -0.38
N HIS A 129 5.18 -16.39 -0.81
CA HIS A 129 3.90 -16.42 -1.52
C HIS A 129 2.71 -16.44 -0.55
N GLY A 130 1.50 -16.27 -1.10
CA GLY A 130 0.24 -16.41 -0.38
C GLY A 130 -0.32 -17.82 -0.47
N ASN A 131 -1.62 -17.94 -0.73
CA ASN A 131 -2.28 -19.23 -0.97
C ASN A 131 -2.07 -19.71 -2.42
N SER A 132 -0.81 -19.96 -2.79
CA SER A 132 -0.37 -20.37 -4.13
C SER A 132 0.98 -21.07 -4.06
N ALA A 133 1.59 -21.45 -5.18
CA ALA A 133 2.99 -21.87 -5.20
C ALA A 133 3.93 -20.64 -5.28
N PRO A 134 5.24 -20.81 -5.01
CA PRO A 134 6.21 -19.73 -5.22
C PRO A 134 6.32 -19.31 -6.69
N GLY A 135 6.29 -18.00 -6.98
CA GLY A 135 6.46 -17.49 -8.36
C GLY A 135 6.94 -16.05 -8.44
N PHE A 136 7.98 -15.71 -7.69
CA PHE A 136 8.71 -14.44 -7.75
C PHE A 136 10.08 -14.58 -8.41
N ASP A 137 10.25 -15.52 -9.35
CA ASP A 137 11.52 -15.72 -10.05
C ASP A 137 12.03 -14.42 -10.68
N TYR A 138 11.12 -13.63 -11.28
CA TYR A 138 11.44 -12.31 -11.83
C TYR A 138 12.03 -11.31 -10.81
N LEU A 139 11.64 -11.37 -9.54
CA LEU A 139 12.24 -10.55 -8.46
C LEU A 139 13.54 -11.20 -7.97
N GLY A 140 13.57 -12.53 -7.85
CA GLY A 140 14.76 -13.29 -7.48
C GLY A 140 15.95 -12.95 -8.38
N GLU A 141 15.75 -13.05 -9.69
CA GLU A 141 16.76 -12.73 -10.70
C GLU A 141 17.16 -11.25 -10.69
N LEU A 142 16.17 -10.34 -10.64
CA LEU A 142 16.44 -8.91 -10.63
C LEU A 142 17.26 -8.52 -9.40
N LEU A 143 16.78 -8.84 -8.20
CA LEU A 143 17.40 -8.38 -6.96
C LEU A 143 18.78 -9.02 -6.77
N ALA A 144 18.97 -10.29 -7.15
CA ALA A 144 20.27 -10.94 -7.13
C ALA A 144 21.27 -10.28 -8.08
N SER A 145 20.85 -9.97 -9.31
CA SER A 145 21.70 -9.23 -10.26
C SER A 145 22.08 -7.83 -9.76
N ARG A 146 21.26 -7.26 -8.88
CA ARG A 146 21.46 -5.96 -8.24
C ARG A 146 22.17 -6.02 -6.89
N GLY A 147 22.71 -7.19 -6.52
CA GLY A 147 23.55 -7.33 -5.34
C GLY A 147 22.81 -7.65 -4.04
N HIS A 148 21.74 -8.44 -4.12
CA HIS A 148 21.05 -9.00 -2.94
C HIS A 148 21.19 -10.52 -2.89
N PHE A 149 21.33 -11.09 -1.71
CA PHE A 149 21.15 -12.53 -1.51
C PHE A 149 19.64 -12.80 -1.40
N VAL A 150 19.05 -13.50 -2.36
CA VAL A 150 17.59 -13.65 -2.42
C VAL A 150 17.16 -15.08 -2.12
N VAL A 151 16.17 -15.24 -1.24
CA VAL A 151 15.62 -16.52 -0.79
C VAL A 151 14.11 -16.50 -0.99
N GLN A 152 13.60 -17.29 -1.92
CA GLN A 152 12.17 -17.51 -2.08
C GLN A 152 11.74 -18.73 -1.29
N VAL A 153 11.00 -18.50 -0.22
CA VAL A 153 10.54 -19.51 0.72
C VAL A 153 9.30 -20.21 0.17
N ASP A 154 9.27 -21.53 0.28
CA ASP A 154 8.12 -22.37 -0.03
C ASP A 154 7.38 -22.74 1.26
N GLN A 155 6.13 -22.31 1.35
CA GLN A 155 5.19 -22.58 2.45
C GLN A 155 3.89 -23.21 1.92
N THR A 156 3.94 -23.90 0.77
CA THR A 156 2.75 -24.50 0.14
C THR A 156 2.03 -25.46 1.09
N TYR A 157 2.74 -26.08 2.04
CA TYR A 157 2.17 -26.92 3.09
C TYR A 157 1.26 -26.19 4.09
N LEU A 158 1.19 -24.85 4.02
CA LEU A 158 0.25 -24.01 4.78
C LEU A 158 -0.91 -23.50 3.93
N ASN A 159 -0.99 -23.87 2.65
CA ASN A 159 -2.10 -23.47 1.80
C ASN A 159 -3.41 -24.12 2.25
N ASP A 160 -4.51 -23.45 1.94
CA ASP A 160 -5.90 -23.83 2.23
C ASP A 160 -6.22 -23.95 3.73
N LEU A 161 -5.31 -23.47 4.59
CA LEU A 161 -5.58 -23.22 6.01
C LEU A 161 -6.28 -21.87 6.19
N TRP A 162 -6.73 -21.57 7.40
CA TRP A 162 -7.26 -20.25 7.74
C TRP A 162 -6.59 -19.74 9.01
N GLY A 163 -6.29 -18.44 9.07
CA GLY A 163 -5.61 -17.82 10.22
C GLY A 163 -4.14 -18.24 10.40
N GLU A 164 -3.50 -18.82 9.38
CA GLU A 164 -2.14 -19.36 9.45
C GLU A 164 -1.03 -18.32 9.21
N ASN A 165 -1.38 -17.06 8.90
CA ASN A 165 -0.41 -16.03 8.51
C ASN A 165 0.64 -15.75 9.60
N GLY A 166 0.29 -15.95 10.88
CA GLY A 166 1.26 -15.95 11.97
C GLY A 166 2.30 -17.07 11.84
N ALA A 167 1.88 -18.28 11.50
CA ALA A 167 2.80 -19.39 11.26
C ALA A 167 3.72 -19.14 10.07
N ARG A 168 3.16 -18.62 8.95
CA ARG A 168 3.92 -18.19 7.77
C ARG A 168 5.01 -17.18 8.16
N GLY A 169 4.65 -16.17 8.97
CA GLY A 169 5.59 -15.16 9.46
C GLY A 169 6.68 -15.74 10.37
N TRP A 170 6.32 -16.67 11.26
CA TRP A 170 7.28 -17.34 12.15
C TRP A 170 8.31 -18.17 11.37
N ILE A 171 7.87 -18.92 10.36
CA ILE A 171 8.76 -19.73 9.51
C ILE A 171 9.80 -18.86 8.80
N LEU A 172 9.47 -17.64 8.39
CA LEU A 172 10.46 -16.71 7.83
C LEU A 172 11.60 -16.41 8.80
N LEU A 173 11.29 -16.26 10.10
CA LEU A 173 12.30 -16.03 11.13
C LEU A 173 13.16 -17.27 11.37
N GLU A 174 12.57 -18.47 11.30
CA GLU A 174 13.33 -19.74 11.33
C GLU A 174 14.28 -19.88 10.13
N HIS A 175 13.87 -19.42 8.93
CA HIS A 175 14.78 -19.34 7.78
C HIS A 175 15.95 -18.39 8.04
N ILE A 176 15.71 -17.19 8.59
CA ILE A 176 16.79 -16.25 8.90
C ILE A 176 17.72 -16.82 9.96
N LYS A 177 17.18 -17.51 10.98
CA LYS A 177 17.96 -18.20 12.01
C LYS A 177 18.87 -19.28 11.40
N LEU A 178 18.34 -20.11 10.49
CA LEU A 178 19.12 -21.13 9.78
C LEU A 178 20.19 -20.50 8.89
N LEU A 179 19.84 -19.48 8.10
CA LEU A 179 20.76 -18.75 7.23
C LEU A 179 21.88 -18.09 8.03
N LYS A 180 21.58 -17.53 9.22
CA LYS A 180 22.60 -16.97 10.13
C LYS A 180 23.60 -18.02 10.59
N LYS A 181 23.13 -19.21 10.96
CA LYS A 181 23.99 -20.33 11.32
C LYS A 181 24.91 -20.72 10.15
N TRP A 182 24.33 -20.95 8.97
CA TRP A 182 25.05 -21.28 7.75
C TRP A 182 26.03 -20.20 7.29
N ASN A 183 25.74 -18.92 7.54
CA ASN A 183 26.66 -17.82 7.24
C ASN A 183 27.94 -17.87 8.10
N ALA A 184 27.90 -18.51 9.26
CA ALA A 184 29.02 -18.62 10.20
C ALA A 184 29.79 -19.95 10.08
N GLU A 185 29.27 -20.94 9.35
CA GLU A 185 29.88 -22.27 9.20
C GLU A 185 30.88 -22.30 8.04
N GLN A 186 32.18 -22.45 8.33
CA GLN A 186 33.26 -22.33 7.34
C GLN A 186 33.12 -23.25 6.11
N ASP A 187 32.61 -24.46 6.31
CA ASP A 187 32.45 -25.46 5.24
C ASP A 187 31.09 -25.37 4.53
N HIS A 188 30.23 -24.42 4.93
CA HIS A 188 28.92 -24.25 4.31
C HIS A 188 29.00 -23.37 3.05
N ALA A 189 28.18 -23.67 2.04
CA ALA A 189 28.14 -22.93 0.77
C ALA A 189 27.80 -21.43 0.93
N PHE A 190 27.17 -21.07 2.04
CA PHE A 190 26.75 -19.70 2.37
C PHE A 190 27.68 -19.01 3.37
N TYR A 191 28.82 -19.61 3.70
CA TYR A 191 29.79 -19.01 4.60
C TYR A 191 30.20 -17.61 4.15
N ASN A 192 30.00 -16.63 5.04
CA ASN A 192 30.34 -15.22 4.83
C ASN A 192 29.73 -14.61 3.55
N LYS A 193 28.50 -15.01 3.20
CA LYS A 193 27.76 -14.52 2.02
C LYS A 193 26.63 -13.55 2.35
N LEU A 194 26.13 -13.56 3.58
CA LEU A 194 24.97 -12.78 3.99
C LEU A 194 25.37 -11.60 4.86
N ASP A 195 24.91 -10.41 4.46
CA ASP A 195 24.87 -9.22 5.31
C ASP A 195 23.55 -9.22 6.10
N LEU A 196 23.63 -9.69 7.34
CA LEU A 196 22.48 -9.79 8.24
C LEU A 196 22.14 -8.46 8.93
N GLU A 197 22.91 -7.39 8.67
CA GLU A 197 22.58 -6.03 9.12
C GLU A 197 21.58 -5.35 8.18
N ASN A 198 21.31 -5.93 7.01
CA ASN A 198 20.43 -5.40 5.99
C ASN A 198 19.48 -6.49 5.48
N ILE A 199 18.39 -6.72 6.21
CA ILE A 199 17.38 -7.73 5.85
C ILE A 199 16.10 -7.04 5.33
N ALA A 200 15.54 -7.57 4.25
CA ALA A 200 14.20 -7.24 3.79
C ALA A 200 13.31 -8.48 3.62
N LEU A 201 12.01 -8.30 3.90
CA LEU A 201 10.98 -9.31 3.70
C LEU A 201 9.98 -8.82 2.66
N ILE A 202 9.62 -9.67 1.71
CA ILE A 202 8.66 -9.36 0.64
C ILE A 202 7.63 -10.49 0.59
N GLY A 203 6.35 -10.14 0.64
CA GLY A 203 5.28 -11.13 0.64
C GLY A 203 4.06 -10.68 -0.16
N MET A 204 3.33 -11.64 -0.71
CA MET A 204 2.08 -11.38 -1.43
C MET A 204 0.85 -11.98 -0.74
N SER A 205 -0.31 -11.32 -0.80
CA SER A 205 -1.57 -11.85 -0.27
C SER A 205 -1.44 -12.21 1.21
N ARG A 206 -1.72 -13.45 1.60
CA ARG A 206 -1.42 -14.00 2.94
C ARG A 206 0.04 -13.87 3.36
N GLY A 207 0.96 -14.08 2.41
CA GLY A 207 2.39 -13.83 2.60
C GLY A 207 2.72 -12.36 2.86
N GLY A 208 1.91 -11.44 2.32
CA GLY A 208 2.02 -10.01 2.55
C GLY A 208 1.68 -9.60 3.99
N GLU A 209 0.70 -10.26 4.61
CA GLU A 209 0.46 -10.14 6.05
C GLU A 209 1.60 -10.81 6.85
N ALA A 210 2.02 -12.00 6.43
CA ALA A 210 3.06 -12.79 7.10
C ALA A 210 4.39 -12.05 7.26
N VAL A 211 4.84 -11.28 6.25
CA VAL A 211 6.08 -10.49 6.36
C VAL A 211 5.97 -9.34 7.36
N ALA A 212 4.79 -8.75 7.51
CA ALA A 212 4.54 -7.73 8.55
C ALA A 212 4.47 -8.36 9.95
N LEU A 213 3.93 -9.57 10.08
CA LEU A 213 3.93 -10.33 11.32
C LEU A 213 5.33 -10.80 11.71
N ALA A 214 6.13 -11.27 10.75
CA ALA A 214 7.52 -11.65 10.98
C ALA A 214 8.33 -10.48 11.55
N ALA A 215 8.15 -9.26 11.01
CA ALA A 215 8.85 -8.08 11.51
C ALA A 215 8.45 -7.70 12.96
N SER A 216 7.21 -7.95 13.39
CA SER A 216 6.78 -7.72 14.76
C SER A 216 7.20 -8.84 15.72
N PHE A 217 7.03 -10.11 15.34
CA PHE A 217 7.53 -11.27 16.10
C PHE A 217 9.04 -11.22 16.29
N ASN A 218 9.79 -10.66 15.35
CA ASN A 218 11.23 -10.48 15.46
C ASN A 218 11.66 -9.60 16.65
N GLN A 219 10.74 -8.78 17.21
CA GLN A 219 11.00 -7.97 18.40
C GLN A 219 10.79 -8.77 19.71
N TRP A 220 10.23 -9.97 19.64
CA TRP A 220 9.94 -10.78 20.82
C TRP A 220 11.21 -11.46 21.30
N LYS A 221 11.55 -11.26 22.58
CA LYS A 221 12.70 -11.93 23.21
C LYS A 221 12.38 -13.35 23.63
N THR A 222 11.15 -13.59 24.06
CA THR A 222 10.65 -14.89 24.51
C THR A 222 9.31 -15.19 23.85
N LEU A 223 8.93 -16.47 23.85
CA LEU A 223 7.57 -16.87 23.48
C LEU A 223 6.54 -16.21 24.42
N PRO A 224 5.31 -15.94 23.93
CA PRO A 224 4.22 -15.49 24.79
C PRO A 224 4.04 -16.42 26.00
N ASP A 225 3.85 -15.84 27.18
CA ASP A 225 3.64 -16.55 28.45
C ASP A 225 4.72 -17.59 28.80
N SER A 226 5.95 -17.43 28.29
CA SER A 226 7.07 -18.34 28.50
C SER A 226 8.40 -17.59 28.71
N THR A 227 9.37 -18.29 29.28
CA THR A 227 10.77 -17.83 29.43
C THR A 227 11.68 -18.33 28.30
N GLU A 228 11.15 -19.18 27.42
CA GLU A 228 11.87 -19.71 26.27
C GLU A 228 12.22 -18.58 25.30
N SER A 229 13.51 -18.43 25.00
CA SER A 229 14.03 -17.43 24.07
C SER A 229 13.64 -17.76 22.63
N THR A 230 13.23 -16.76 21.87
CA THR A 230 13.01 -16.90 20.42
C THR A 230 14.31 -16.98 19.62
N GLU A 231 15.40 -16.40 20.16
CA GLU A 231 16.67 -16.16 19.46
C GLU A 231 16.54 -15.25 18.22
N PHE A 232 15.43 -14.51 18.12
CA PHE A 232 15.21 -13.49 17.10
C PHE A 232 15.92 -12.17 17.47
N GLY A 233 15.52 -11.07 16.83
CA GLY A 233 16.21 -9.77 16.92
C GLY A 233 17.12 -9.53 15.71
N PHE A 234 16.70 -9.98 14.54
CA PHE A 234 17.39 -9.73 13.27
C PHE A 234 17.19 -8.28 12.80
N ASN A 235 18.13 -7.74 12.03
CA ASN A 235 18.05 -6.37 11.50
C ASN A 235 17.17 -6.30 10.23
N ILE A 236 15.87 -6.57 10.42
CA ILE A 236 14.83 -6.43 9.40
C ILE A 236 14.55 -4.93 9.22
N LYS A 237 15.10 -4.35 8.14
CA LYS A 237 15.01 -2.92 7.84
C LYS A 237 13.82 -2.58 6.96
N SER A 238 13.35 -3.52 6.16
CA SER A 238 12.32 -3.27 5.13
C SER A 238 11.33 -4.41 5.01
N VAL A 239 10.05 -4.06 4.88
CA VAL A 239 8.94 -4.97 4.58
C VAL A 239 8.24 -4.47 3.33
N VAL A 240 7.98 -5.36 2.39
CA VAL A 240 7.23 -5.08 1.17
C VAL A 240 6.05 -6.03 1.06
N ALA A 241 4.86 -5.47 0.92
CA ALA A 241 3.60 -6.20 0.88
C ALA A 241 2.93 -6.00 -0.49
N LEU A 242 2.72 -7.09 -1.22
CA LEU A 242 2.09 -7.10 -2.55
C LEU A 242 0.67 -7.63 -2.42
N ALA A 243 -0.34 -6.81 -2.72
CA ALA A 243 -1.75 -7.14 -2.58
C ALA A 243 -2.08 -7.89 -1.25
N PRO A 244 -1.66 -7.37 -0.08
CA PRO A 244 -1.65 -8.17 1.14
C PRO A 244 -3.04 -8.33 1.78
N MET A 245 -3.24 -9.46 2.45
CA MET A 245 -4.26 -9.57 3.50
C MET A 245 -3.88 -8.67 4.70
N ASP A 246 -4.85 -8.33 5.55
CA ASP A 246 -4.62 -7.72 6.86
C ASP A 246 -5.66 -8.18 7.86
N GLY A 247 -5.22 -8.76 8.99
CA GLY A 247 -6.09 -9.10 10.11
C GLY A 247 -6.59 -10.55 10.15
N GLN A 248 -6.02 -11.46 9.33
CA GLN A 248 -6.28 -12.90 9.53
C GLN A 248 -5.60 -13.40 10.79
N TYR A 249 -4.44 -12.83 11.15
CA TYR A 249 -3.81 -13.03 12.46
C TYR A 249 -3.97 -11.79 13.35
N GLN A 250 -4.26 -12.00 14.63
CA GLN A 250 -4.29 -10.95 15.65
C GLN A 250 -3.43 -11.34 16.85
N HIS A 251 -2.65 -10.39 17.33
CA HIS A 251 -1.97 -10.52 18.62
C HIS A 251 -3.00 -10.44 19.75
N ALA A 252 -2.60 -10.87 20.95
CA ALA A 252 -3.47 -10.83 22.13
C ALA A 252 -3.93 -9.40 22.47
N ASP A 253 -3.11 -8.39 22.16
CA ASP A 253 -3.37 -6.96 22.35
C ASP A 253 -3.96 -6.26 21.11
N GLY A 254 -4.27 -7.03 20.05
CA GLY A 254 -5.01 -6.56 18.88
C GLY A 254 -4.26 -6.72 17.56
N ARG A 255 -4.45 -5.74 16.66
CA ARG A 255 -3.90 -5.82 15.30
C ARG A 255 -2.38 -5.61 15.28
N ASN A 256 -1.73 -6.16 14.27
CA ASN A 256 -0.28 -6.02 14.08
C ASN A 256 0.15 -4.55 13.95
N ILE A 257 1.19 -4.16 14.70
CA ILE A 257 1.80 -2.83 14.69
C ILE A 257 3.26 -2.99 14.28
N LEU A 258 3.68 -2.23 13.26
CA LEU A 258 5.08 -2.12 12.88
C LEU A 258 5.71 -0.90 13.54
N LYS A 259 6.92 -1.04 14.06
CA LYS A 259 7.71 0.04 14.63
C LYS A 259 9.10 0.05 14.02
N ASN A 260 9.55 1.20 13.51
CA ASN A 260 10.92 1.40 13.00
C ASN A 260 11.35 0.40 11.91
N VAL A 261 10.46 0.14 10.95
CA VAL A 261 10.73 -0.69 9.77
C VAL A 261 10.20 0.05 8.56
N ASN A 262 10.99 0.13 7.48
CA ASN A 262 10.49 0.71 6.23
C ASN A 262 9.37 -0.18 5.67
N TYR A 263 8.26 0.41 5.23
CA TYR A 263 7.12 -0.36 4.74
C TYR A 263 6.70 0.09 3.35
N LEU A 264 6.62 -0.83 2.38
CA LEU A 264 6.01 -0.58 1.07
C LEU A 264 4.80 -1.48 0.91
N VAL A 265 3.68 -0.92 0.46
CA VAL A 265 2.53 -1.70 0.00
C VAL A 265 2.15 -1.34 -1.43
N LEU A 266 1.99 -2.35 -2.28
CA LEU A 266 1.43 -2.24 -3.63
C LEU A 266 0.09 -2.95 -3.67
N GLN A 267 -0.97 -2.29 -4.12
CA GLN A 267 -2.31 -2.88 -4.21
C GLN A 267 -2.93 -2.60 -5.58
N GLY A 268 -3.64 -3.58 -6.14
CA GLY A 268 -4.42 -3.42 -7.36
C GLY A 268 -5.84 -2.95 -7.09
N GLY A 269 -6.36 -2.05 -7.94
CA GLY A 269 -7.77 -1.65 -7.90
C GLY A 269 -8.70 -2.75 -8.37
N HIS A 270 -8.26 -3.56 -9.34
CA HIS A 270 -8.99 -4.73 -9.84
C HIS A 270 -8.52 -6.02 -9.17
N ASP A 271 -8.08 -5.93 -7.92
CA ASP A 271 -7.90 -7.10 -7.08
C ASP A 271 -9.27 -7.73 -6.81
N ALA A 272 -9.46 -8.97 -7.26
CA ALA A 272 -10.72 -9.70 -7.12
C ALA A 272 -10.69 -10.70 -5.94
N ASP A 273 -9.55 -10.86 -5.28
CA ASP A 273 -9.39 -11.74 -4.12
C ASP A 273 -9.38 -10.90 -2.83
N VAL A 274 -8.45 -9.94 -2.75
CA VAL A 274 -8.38 -8.90 -1.72
C VAL A 274 -9.00 -7.62 -2.28
N TYR A 275 -10.30 -7.66 -2.53
CA TYR A 275 -10.95 -6.59 -3.27
C TYR A 275 -11.00 -5.25 -2.52
N GLN A 276 -10.86 -5.21 -1.19
CA GLN A 276 -10.66 -3.96 -0.46
C GLN A 276 -9.16 -3.64 -0.34
N PHE A 277 -8.79 -2.36 -0.23
CA PHE A 277 -7.40 -1.98 0.02
C PHE A 277 -6.93 -2.29 1.47
N LEU A 278 -6.92 -3.56 1.88
CA LEU A 278 -6.57 -3.98 3.24
C LEU A 278 -5.15 -3.60 3.64
N GLY A 279 -4.20 -3.60 2.70
CA GLY A 279 -2.82 -3.19 2.96
C GLY A 279 -2.64 -1.75 3.46
N SER A 280 -3.60 -0.86 3.18
CA SER A 280 -3.62 0.51 3.74
C SER A 280 -3.69 0.52 5.28
N GLN A 281 -4.26 -0.54 5.87
CA GLN A 281 -4.43 -0.69 7.30
C GLN A 281 -3.12 -0.98 8.02
N GLN A 282 -2.30 -1.88 7.47
CA GLN A 282 -0.96 -2.12 8.00
C GLN A 282 -0.04 -0.91 7.77
N TRP A 283 -0.18 -0.21 6.64
CA TRP A 283 0.51 1.05 6.38
C TRP A 283 0.18 2.09 7.47
N HIS A 284 -1.10 2.26 7.79
CA HIS A 284 -1.54 3.20 8.83
C HIS A 284 -0.93 2.85 10.19
N ARG A 285 -0.93 1.55 10.57
CA ARG A 285 -0.35 1.06 11.84
C ARG A 285 1.18 0.89 11.82
N THR A 286 1.88 1.50 10.87
CA THR A 286 3.35 1.56 10.84
C THR A 286 3.82 2.89 11.42
N HIS A 287 4.59 2.80 12.52
CA HIS A 287 5.02 3.96 13.32
C HIS A 287 6.54 4.06 13.38
N PHE A 288 7.03 5.28 13.54
CA PHE A 288 8.46 5.58 13.61
C PHE A 288 8.78 6.39 14.85
N ASP A 289 9.94 6.12 15.45
CA ASP A 289 10.54 7.06 16.38
C ASP A 289 11.13 8.25 15.62
N ALA A 290 11.19 9.41 16.28
CA ALA A 290 11.89 10.57 15.75
C ALA A 290 13.40 10.27 15.52
N ASP A 291 14.02 11.04 14.61
CA ASP A 291 15.48 11.09 14.38
C ASP A 291 16.12 9.84 13.74
N LYS A 292 15.30 8.89 13.28
CA LYS A 292 15.74 7.78 12.42
C LYS A 292 15.39 8.05 10.96
N ASP A 293 15.88 7.23 10.04
CA ASP A 293 15.61 7.35 8.61
C ASP A 293 14.74 6.21 8.10
N PHE A 294 13.44 6.32 8.36
CA PHE A 294 12.44 5.35 7.91
C PHE A 294 11.39 6.02 7.03
N LEU A 295 10.78 5.21 6.17
CA LEU A 295 9.65 5.63 5.35
C LEU A 295 8.60 4.52 5.23
N LYS A 296 7.34 4.94 5.13
CA LYS A 296 6.23 4.10 4.70
C LYS A 296 5.64 4.64 3.42
N GLN A 297 5.37 3.75 2.48
CA GLN A 297 4.90 4.04 1.15
C GLN A 297 3.75 3.10 0.78
N SER A 298 2.71 3.68 0.19
CA SER A 298 1.58 2.96 -0.38
C SER A 298 1.40 3.41 -1.82
N ILE A 299 1.19 2.45 -2.74
CA ILE A 299 0.90 2.72 -4.15
C ILE A 299 -0.30 1.86 -4.56
N TYR A 300 -1.42 2.52 -4.81
CA TYR A 300 -2.62 1.91 -5.36
C TYR A 300 -2.59 2.04 -6.88
N ILE A 301 -2.77 0.93 -7.58
CA ILE A 301 -2.57 0.81 -9.02
C ILE A 301 -3.90 0.41 -9.65
N TYR A 302 -4.48 1.30 -10.43
CA TYR A 302 -5.88 1.16 -10.83
C TYR A 302 -6.19 -0.16 -11.53
N ARG A 303 -5.46 -0.51 -12.59
CA ARG A 303 -5.74 -1.70 -13.42
C ARG A 303 -4.94 -2.95 -13.02
N ALA A 304 -4.17 -2.89 -11.94
CA ALA A 304 -3.52 -4.08 -11.40
C ALA A 304 -4.54 -5.01 -10.73
N ASN A 305 -4.29 -6.31 -10.80
CA ASN A 305 -5.10 -7.35 -10.17
C ASN A 305 -4.32 -8.09 -9.07
N HIS A 306 -4.96 -9.08 -8.44
CA HIS A 306 -4.31 -9.87 -7.38
C HIS A 306 -3.13 -10.69 -7.92
N ILE A 307 -3.39 -11.48 -8.95
CA ILE A 307 -2.55 -12.61 -9.35
C ILE A 307 -1.27 -12.25 -10.09
N ASN A 308 -1.24 -11.14 -10.84
CA ASN A 308 -0.12 -10.81 -11.71
C ASN A 308 1.14 -10.31 -10.96
N PHE A 309 1.11 -10.29 -9.63
CA PHE A 309 2.33 -10.15 -8.81
C PHE A 309 3.11 -11.48 -8.68
N ASN A 310 2.46 -12.63 -8.90
CA ASN A 310 3.01 -13.97 -8.84
C ASN A 310 2.91 -14.66 -10.21
N GLN A 311 4.05 -15.07 -10.77
CA GLN A 311 4.13 -15.69 -12.10
C GLN A 311 3.39 -17.03 -12.18
N ASP A 312 3.33 -17.77 -11.08
CA ASP A 312 2.61 -19.05 -10.98
C ASP A 312 1.09 -18.87 -11.17
N MET A 313 0.58 -17.71 -10.74
CA MET A 313 -0.85 -17.39 -10.82
C MET A 313 -1.22 -16.57 -12.06
N SER A 314 -0.25 -16.14 -12.89
CA SER A 314 -0.50 -15.12 -13.92
C SER A 314 -1.37 -15.58 -15.10
N ASP A 315 -1.55 -16.90 -15.27
CA ASP A 315 -2.47 -17.50 -16.24
C ASP A 315 -3.76 -18.04 -15.58
N ASP A 316 -3.98 -17.69 -14.31
CA ASP A 316 -5.12 -18.16 -13.53
C ASP A 316 -6.37 -17.27 -13.72
N TYR A 317 -7.15 -17.59 -14.76
CA TYR A 317 -8.37 -16.86 -15.11
C TYR A 317 -9.60 -17.27 -14.27
N HIS A 318 -9.47 -17.55 -12.97
CA HIS A 318 -10.60 -17.95 -12.11
C HIS A 318 -11.69 -16.86 -11.94
N TRP A 319 -11.32 -15.58 -12.03
CA TRP A 319 -12.22 -14.44 -11.81
C TRP A 319 -12.92 -13.85 -13.06
N GLY A 320 -13.12 -14.64 -14.11
CA GLY A 320 -13.83 -14.21 -15.32
C GLY A 320 -13.21 -14.73 -16.62
N SER A 321 -13.78 -14.39 -17.76
CA SER A 321 -13.20 -14.77 -19.05
C SER A 321 -12.06 -13.83 -19.45
N SER A 322 -11.04 -14.39 -20.11
CA SER A 322 -9.88 -13.62 -20.57
C SER A 322 -10.22 -12.50 -21.56
N LYS A 323 -11.38 -12.57 -22.22
CA LYS A 323 -11.82 -11.59 -23.22
C LYS A 323 -12.54 -10.37 -22.64
N ASP A 324 -13.07 -10.45 -21.42
CA ASP A 324 -13.91 -9.40 -20.84
C ASP A 324 -13.29 -8.79 -19.58
N PHE A 325 -13.23 -9.51 -18.45
CA PHE A 325 -12.61 -8.97 -17.22
C PHE A 325 -11.12 -8.66 -17.41
N TYR A 326 -10.32 -9.62 -17.87
CA TYR A 326 -8.85 -9.48 -17.92
C TYR A 326 -8.35 -8.57 -19.04
N SER A 327 -9.14 -8.33 -20.10
CA SER A 327 -8.75 -7.45 -21.20
C SER A 327 -8.67 -5.98 -20.79
N LYS A 328 -9.28 -5.63 -19.65
CA LYS A 328 -9.28 -4.27 -19.05
C LYS A 328 -8.11 -4.04 -18.08
N LEU A 329 -7.35 -5.09 -17.75
CA LEU A 329 -6.34 -5.08 -16.69
C LEU A 329 -4.93 -4.90 -17.25
N LEU A 330 -3.97 -4.64 -16.37
CA LEU A 330 -2.56 -4.75 -16.73
C LEU A 330 -2.24 -6.21 -17.10
N THR A 331 -1.52 -6.40 -18.20
CA THR A 331 -0.97 -7.71 -18.55
C THR A 331 0.02 -8.19 -17.47
N PRO A 332 0.26 -9.51 -17.33
CA PRO A 332 1.25 -10.04 -16.39
C PRO A 332 2.61 -9.34 -16.48
N LYS A 333 3.13 -9.16 -17.69
CA LYS A 333 4.42 -8.48 -17.92
C LYS A 333 4.42 -7.02 -17.48
N GLN A 334 3.31 -6.31 -17.65
CA GLN A 334 3.18 -4.92 -17.22
C GLN A 334 3.18 -4.80 -15.69
N GLN A 335 2.45 -5.68 -15.00
CA GLN A 335 2.40 -5.69 -13.53
C GLN A 335 3.71 -6.21 -12.91
N GLU A 336 4.35 -7.21 -13.51
CA GLU A 336 5.71 -7.62 -13.13
C GLU A 336 6.70 -6.46 -13.27
N LYS A 337 6.68 -5.73 -14.40
CA LYS A 337 7.57 -4.57 -14.61
C LYS A 337 7.34 -3.51 -13.54
N LEU A 338 6.09 -3.27 -13.17
CA LEU A 338 5.73 -2.38 -12.08
C LEU A 338 6.30 -2.83 -10.74
N ALA A 339 6.13 -4.11 -10.40
CA ALA A 339 6.67 -4.69 -9.18
C ALA A 339 8.20 -4.57 -9.15
N LYS A 340 8.88 -4.88 -10.26
CA LYS A 340 10.34 -4.68 -10.41
C LYS A 340 10.76 -3.23 -10.11
N VAL A 341 10.05 -2.25 -10.68
CA VAL A 341 10.40 -0.83 -10.50
C VAL A 341 10.27 -0.42 -9.04
N TYR A 342 9.10 -0.62 -8.43
CA TYR A 342 8.86 -0.12 -7.08
C TYR A 342 9.60 -0.92 -6.01
N VAL A 343 9.63 -2.26 -6.11
CA VAL A 343 10.34 -3.11 -5.15
C VAL A 343 11.84 -2.81 -5.19
N SER A 344 12.47 -2.81 -6.38
CA SER A 344 13.90 -2.57 -6.45
C SER A 344 14.26 -1.14 -6.07
N ALA A 345 13.48 -0.12 -6.47
CA ALA A 345 13.72 1.25 -6.03
C ALA A 345 13.65 1.38 -4.51
N PHE A 346 12.74 0.63 -3.88
CA PHE A 346 12.52 0.72 -2.44
C PHE A 346 13.72 0.14 -1.69
N LEU A 347 14.19 -1.05 -2.09
CA LEU A 347 15.39 -1.64 -1.50
C LEU A 347 16.65 -0.80 -1.77
N GLU A 348 16.77 -0.15 -2.93
CA GLU A 348 17.86 0.79 -3.19
C GLU A 348 17.81 1.99 -2.22
N ALA A 349 16.62 2.49 -1.92
CA ALA A 349 16.44 3.60 -0.99
C ALA A 349 16.64 3.21 0.48
N THR A 350 16.28 1.98 0.88
CA THR A 350 16.18 1.59 2.31
C THR A 350 17.28 0.65 2.79
N LEU A 351 17.87 -0.16 1.90
CA LEU A 351 19.02 -1.02 2.24
C LEU A 351 20.34 -0.44 1.73
N ALA A 352 20.36 0.04 0.48
CA ALA A 352 21.57 0.61 -0.12
C ALA A 352 21.76 2.11 0.14
N ASN A 353 20.86 2.73 0.92
CA ASN A 353 20.88 4.16 1.27
C ASN A 353 20.95 5.13 0.07
N LYS A 354 20.47 4.70 -1.11
CA LYS A 354 20.39 5.54 -2.31
C LYS A 354 19.11 6.38 -2.28
N LYS A 355 19.04 7.34 -1.35
CA LYS A 355 17.83 8.14 -1.04
C LYS A 355 17.18 8.82 -2.25
N ALA A 356 17.94 9.08 -3.32
CA ALA A 356 17.40 9.63 -4.56
C ALA A 356 16.25 8.79 -5.16
N TYR A 357 16.27 7.46 -4.97
CA TYR A 357 15.19 6.56 -5.42
C TYR A 357 13.84 6.83 -4.73
N ARG A 358 13.80 7.55 -3.60
CA ARG A 358 12.54 7.95 -2.93
C ARG A 358 11.65 8.82 -3.82
N LYS A 359 12.24 9.55 -4.77
CA LYS A 359 11.50 10.38 -5.72
C LYS A 359 10.54 9.57 -6.60
N ILE A 360 10.86 8.31 -6.88
CA ILE A 360 10.07 7.41 -7.73
C ILE A 360 8.68 7.15 -7.13
N PHE A 361 8.55 7.17 -5.80
CA PHE A 361 7.30 6.82 -5.14
C PHE A 361 6.33 7.98 -4.99
N ARG A 362 6.83 9.23 -4.98
CA ARG A 362 5.98 10.40 -4.70
C ARG A 362 5.12 10.81 -5.87
N GLN A 363 5.73 10.78 -7.04
CA GLN A 363 5.07 11.10 -8.29
C GLN A 363 5.41 9.96 -9.23
N PRO A 364 4.42 9.24 -9.78
CA PRO A 364 4.67 8.13 -10.68
C PRO A 364 5.40 8.67 -11.91
N VAL A 365 6.70 8.47 -11.97
CA VAL A 365 7.54 8.77 -13.14
C VAL A 365 7.38 7.65 -14.17
N ALA A 366 6.12 7.39 -14.52
CA ALA A 366 5.72 6.22 -15.30
C ALA A 366 6.45 6.16 -16.64
N SER A 367 6.54 7.31 -17.32
CA SER A 367 7.23 7.44 -18.60
C SER A 367 8.75 7.25 -18.51
N GLU A 368 9.39 7.59 -17.39
CA GLU A 368 10.85 7.45 -17.22
C GLU A 368 11.30 5.98 -17.25
N PHE A 369 10.49 5.11 -16.63
CA PHE A 369 10.86 3.71 -16.44
C PHE A 369 10.07 2.73 -17.30
N GLY A 370 9.25 3.26 -18.22
CA GLY A 370 8.39 2.48 -19.10
C GLY A 370 7.32 1.71 -18.34
N LEU A 371 6.74 2.31 -17.31
CA LEU A 371 5.55 1.79 -16.65
C LEU A 371 4.32 1.97 -17.55
N PRO A 372 3.27 1.13 -17.39
CA PRO A 372 2.02 1.29 -18.11
C PRO A 372 1.39 2.68 -17.92
N ASP A 373 0.67 3.16 -18.93
CA ASP A 373 -0.15 4.37 -18.82
C ASP A 373 -1.37 4.09 -17.94
N ASP A 374 -1.22 4.23 -16.63
CA ASP A 374 -2.25 3.93 -15.63
C ASP A 374 -2.36 5.02 -14.55
N ILE A 375 -3.39 4.93 -13.72
CA ILE A 375 -3.52 5.77 -12.53
C ILE A 375 -2.82 5.09 -11.35
N TYR A 376 -1.92 5.84 -10.74
CA TYR A 376 -1.17 5.44 -9.54
C TYR A 376 -1.44 6.46 -8.43
N ILE A 377 -2.01 6.00 -7.32
CA ILE A 377 -2.26 6.84 -6.16
C ILE A 377 -1.19 6.55 -5.12
N SER A 378 -0.42 7.58 -4.76
CA SER A 378 0.69 7.48 -3.81
C SER A 378 0.34 8.09 -2.46
N ARG A 379 0.53 7.34 -1.38
CA ARG A 379 0.52 7.83 0.00
C ARG A 379 1.88 7.55 0.65
N HIS A 380 2.52 8.57 1.21
CA HIS A 380 3.87 8.44 1.72
C HIS A 380 4.10 9.24 3.00
N MET A 381 4.93 8.70 3.89
CA MET A 381 5.31 9.36 5.14
C MET A 381 6.70 8.92 5.56
N THR A 382 7.50 9.85 6.08
CA THR A 382 8.85 9.61 6.60
C THR A 382 8.89 9.82 8.11
N SER A 383 9.90 9.27 8.79
CA SER A 383 10.08 9.37 10.25
C SER A 383 10.32 10.79 10.78
N ASP A 384 10.67 11.74 9.93
CA ASP A 384 10.80 13.15 10.29
C ASP A 384 9.47 13.94 10.22
N PHE A 385 8.39 13.30 9.77
CA PHE A 385 7.05 13.88 9.76
C PHE A 385 6.60 14.24 11.18
N LYS A 386 6.22 15.51 11.36
CA LYS A 386 5.67 16.06 12.60
C LYS A 386 4.20 16.32 12.40
N THR A 387 3.37 15.51 13.07
CA THR A 387 1.92 15.59 13.00
C THR A 387 1.42 16.91 13.56
N ILE A 388 0.63 17.65 12.77
CA ILE A 388 -0.24 18.74 13.22
C ILE A 388 -1.59 18.14 13.61
N GLU A 389 -2.17 17.33 12.73
CA GLU A 389 -3.45 16.67 12.93
C GLU A 389 -3.56 15.37 12.11
N ASP A 390 -3.98 14.29 12.77
CA ASP A 390 -4.24 12.96 12.20
C ASP A 390 -5.63 12.43 12.59
N PHE A 391 -6.42 13.20 13.33
CA PHE A 391 -7.78 12.90 13.77
C PHE A 391 -7.93 11.64 14.65
N GLU A 392 -6.84 11.04 15.11
CA GLU A 392 -6.88 9.81 15.92
C GLU A 392 -7.29 10.07 17.36
N GLY A 393 -6.94 11.26 17.89
CA GLY A 393 -7.07 11.66 19.31
C GLY A 393 -8.50 11.85 19.86
N GLY A 394 -9.55 11.70 19.04
CA GLY A 394 -10.92 11.96 19.46
C GLY A 394 -11.25 13.47 19.50
N ALA A 395 -12.53 13.80 19.64
CA ALA A 395 -13.16 15.09 19.31
C ALA A 395 -12.79 16.32 20.19
N GLU A 396 -11.54 16.44 20.64
CA GLU A 396 -11.10 17.53 21.55
C GLU A 396 -10.08 18.52 20.95
N LYS A 397 -9.51 18.27 19.77
CA LYS A 397 -8.89 19.38 19.03
C LYS A 397 -10.01 20.19 18.39
N GLU A 398 -10.10 21.46 18.77
CA GLU A 398 -10.98 22.48 18.19
C GLU A 398 -10.69 22.69 16.68
N SER A 399 -10.99 21.68 15.87
CA SER A 399 -11.04 21.80 14.42
C SER A 399 -12.36 22.46 14.06
N PHE A 400 -12.33 23.75 13.75
CA PHE A 400 -13.51 24.47 13.28
C PHE A 400 -13.49 24.56 11.76
N VAL A 401 -14.60 24.17 11.14
CA VAL A 401 -14.84 24.48 9.73
C VAL A 401 -15.76 25.68 9.66
N LYS A 402 -15.24 26.76 9.07
CA LYS A 402 -15.99 27.97 8.72
C LYS A 402 -16.36 27.88 7.25
N VAL A 403 -17.64 27.84 6.95
CA VAL A 403 -18.14 27.89 5.56
C VAL A 403 -18.54 29.33 5.26
N LEU A 404 -18.30 29.77 4.03
CA LEU A 404 -18.67 31.10 3.54
C LEU A 404 -19.75 31.01 2.43
N PRO A 405 -21.02 30.60 2.71
CA PRO A 405 -22.07 30.66 1.70
C PRO A 405 -22.49 32.12 1.47
N GLY A 406 -22.29 32.64 0.26
CA GLY A 406 -22.84 33.95 -0.12
C GLY A 406 -22.44 35.14 0.77
N LYS A 407 -21.19 35.16 1.28
CA LYS A 407 -20.60 36.15 2.22
C LYS A 407 -21.05 36.06 3.69
N LYS A 408 -21.80 35.05 4.11
CA LYS A 408 -22.05 34.77 5.54
C LYS A 408 -21.08 33.71 6.03
N ILE A 409 -20.54 33.86 7.24
CA ILE A 409 -19.76 32.81 7.89
C ILE A 409 -20.75 31.92 8.65
N GLU A 410 -20.73 30.62 8.35
CA GLU A 410 -21.47 29.59 9.08
C GLU A 410 -20.49 28.57 9.65
N ASP A 411 -20.63 28.25 10.94
CA ASP A 411 -19.88 27.14 11.53
C ASP A 411 -20.56 25.84 11.15
N VAL A 412 -19.83 24.97 10.44
CA VAL A 412 -20.36 23.67 10.01
C VAL A 412 -19.80 22.57 10.89
N LYS A 413 -20.70 21.74 11.41
CA LYS A 413 -20.33 20.56 12.19
C LYS A 413 -19.50 19.61 11.33
N ILE A 414 -18.25 19.40 11.73
CA ILE A 414 -17.37 18.41 11.13
C ILE A 414 -17.70 17.00 11.60
N SER A 415 -17.42 16.02 10.75
CA SER A 415 -17.54 14.60 11.08
C SER A 415 -16.17 13.94 10.98
N ILE A 416 -15.62 13.54 12.12
CA ILE A 416 -14.47 12.65 12.19
C ILE A 416 -15.03 11.24 12.29
N ASN A 417 -14.78 10.42 11.27
CA ASN A 417 -15.26 9.05 11.18
C ASN A 417 -14.10 8.12 10.85
N SER A 418 -14.27 6.83 11.15
CA SER A 418 -13.38 5.83 10.54
C SER A 418 -13.49 5.90 9.03
N GLU A 419 -12.35 5.85 8.36
CA GLU A 419 -12.25 5.62 6.93
C GLU A 419 -12.98 4.30 6.57
N ARG A 420 -13.51 4.28 5.35
CA ARG A 420 -14.36 3.20 4.85
C ARG A 420 -13.80 2.74 3.52
N LEU A 421 -13.40 1.48 3.47
CA LEU A 421 -13.05 0.80 2.23
C LEU A 421 -14.32 0.30 1.52
N ARG A 422 -14.16 -0.44 0.43
CA ARG A 422 -15.27 -1.10 -0.29
C ARG A 422 -16.21 -1.83 0.66
N ASN A 423 -17.51 -1.83 0.32
CA ASN A 423 -18.60 -2.37 1.12
C ASN A 423 -18.75 -1.74 2.52
N GLY A 424 -18.13 -0.59 2.78
CA GLY A 424 -18.20 0.09 4.07
C GLY A 424 -17.35 -0.56 5.15
N THR A 425 -16.38 -1.40 4.78
CA THR A 425 -15.41 -2.00 5.71
C THR A 425 -14.75 -0.90 6.53
N LYS A 426 -14.95 -0.95 7.86
CA LYS A 426 -14.46 0.06 8.80
C LYS A 426 -12.97 -0.13 9.04
N THR A 427 -12.19 0.93 8.83
CA THR A 427 -10.77 0.95 9.16
C THR A 427 -10.52 1.43 10.59
N SER A 428 -9.30 1.20 11.09
CA SER A 428 -8.81 1.85 12.30
C SER A 428 -8.50 3.34 12.10
N ASN A 429 -8.16 3.73 10.86
CA ASN A 429 -7.82 5.09 10.49
C ASN A 429 -9.05 6.01 10.62
N LYS A 430 -8.91 7.13 11.31
CA LYS A 430 -9.95 8.17 11.42
C LYS A 430 -9.61 9.31 10.48
N VAL A 431 -10.61 9.77 9.76
CA VAL A 431 -10.46 10.82 8.76
C VAL A 431 -11.50 11.91 8.96
N LEU A 432 -11.12 13.14 8.62
CA LEU A 432 -12.05 14.24 8.57
C LEU A 432 -12.83 14.20 7.25
N LYS A 433 -14.13 13.93 7.34
CA LYS A 433 -15.03 13.92 6.19
C LYS A 433 -15.71 15.27 6.02
N VAL A 434 -15.58 15.86 4.82
CA VAL A 434 -16.16 17.18 4.51
C VAL A 434 -17.00 17.08 3.23
N GLN A 435 -18.22 17.61 3.28
CA GLN A 435 -19.06 17.81 2.11
C GLN A 435 -18.84 19.24 1.60
N LEU A 436 -18.20 19.38 0.44
CA LEU A 436 -17.97 20.66 -0.20
C LEU A 436 -19.10 20.90 -1.22
N LYS A 437 -19.64 22.13 -1.21
CA LYS A 437 -20.74 22.54 -2.08
C LYS A 437 -20.24 23.38 -3.24
N LYS A 438 -20.82 23.16 -4.42
CA LYS A 438 -20.53 23.93 -5.63
C LYS A 438 -20.59 25.43 -5.35
N GLN A 439 -19.55 26.16 -5.73
CA GLN A 439 -19.46 27.62 -5.61
C GLN A 439 -19.58 28.17 -4.18
N VAL A 440 -19.42 27.32 -3.17
CA VAL A 440 -19.34 27.73 -1.76
C VAL A 440 -17.89 27.64 -1.32
N GLU A 441 -17.31 28.76 -0.87
CA GLU A 441 -15.98 28.73 -0.27
C GLU A 441 -16.08 28.06 1.11
N THR A 442 -15.31 26.99 1.31
CA THR A 442 -15.19 26.27 2.58
C THR A 442 -13.78 26.47 3.13
N ARG A 443 -13.68 26.99 4.36
CA ARG A 443 -12.41 27.19 5.08
C ARG A 443 -12.32 26.21 6.23
N LEU A 444 -11.33 25.32 6.16
CA LEU A 444 -11.03 24.36 7.20
C LEU A 444 -9.80 24.84 7.95
N SER A 445 -9.97 25.13 9.24
CA SER A 445 -8.95 25.74 10.08
C SER A 445 -8.48 24.76 11.14
N ILE A 446 -7.15 24.64 11.28
CA ILE A 446 -6.50 23.80 12.27
C ILE A 446 -5.46 24.64 13.00
N LYS A 447 -5.63 24.78 14.31
CA LYS A 447 -4.65 25.45 15.18
C LYS A 447 -3.53 24.51 15.57
N PHE A 448 -2.31 25.04 15.61
CA PHE A 448 -1.12 24.31 16.06
C PHE A 448 -0.05 25.26 16.58
N THR A 449 1.00 24.71 17.19
CA THR A 449 2.09 25.51 17.74
C THR A 449 3.16 25.82 16.69
N GLY A 450 3.97 26.84 16.95
CA GLY A 450 5.12 27.15 16.11
C GLY A 450 6.22 26.10 16.21
N ALA A 451 6.19 25.22 17.22
CA ALA A 451 7.21 24.21 17.51
C ALA A 451 7.54 23.32 16.31
N GLU A 452 6.51 22.95 15.52
CA GLU A 452 6.61 22.12 14.33
C GLU A 452 7.37 22.81 13.18
N LEU A 453 7.36 24.14 13.15
CA LEU A 453 8.06 24.98 12.15
C LEU A 453 9.35 25.60 12.70
N SER A 454 9.46 25.77 14.02
CA SER A 454 10.56 26.45 14.68
C SER A 454 11.72 25.48 14.92
N GLN A 455 12.56 25.26 13.91
CA GLN A 455 13.87 24.67 14.15
C GLN A 455 14.96 25.44 13.39
N GLN A 456 15.85 26.07 14.18
CA GLN A 456 16.94 26.94 13.73
C GLN A 456 18.11 26.20 13.02
N ASN A 457 18.04 24.88 12.84
CA ASN A 457 19.18 24.06 12.36
C ASN A 457 18.88 23.16 11.15
N ARG A 458 17.73 23.30 10.46
CA ARG A 458 17.51 22.57 9.22
C ARG A 458 18.20 23.28 8.06
N LYS A 459 19.15 22.60 7.40
CA LYS A 459 19.67 23.00 6.09
C LYS A 459 18.58 22.93 4.99
N GLU A 460 17.48 22.24 5.26
CA GLU A 460 16.42 21.90 4.31
C GLU A 460 15.12 22.67 4.62
N LYS A 461 14.40 23.07 3.56
CA LYS A 461 13.14 23.82 3.66
C LYS A 461 12.04 22.92 4.25
N PRO A 462 11.18 23.42 5.15
CA PRO A 462 10.04 22.65 5.62
C PRO A 462 8.97 22.52 4.53
N TYR A 463 8.29 21.38 4.51
CA TYR A 463 7.17 21.09 3.64
C TYR A 463 5.93 20.80 4.46
N LEU A 464 4.81 21.42 4.07
CA LEU A 464 3.49 20.96 4.48
C LEU A 464 3.19 19.66 3.73
N SER A 465 2.76 18.64 4.46
CA SER A 465 2.29 17.37 3.93
C SER A 465 0.90 17.06 4.48
N PHE A 466 0.01 16.55 3.62
CA PHE A 466 -1.33 16.10 4.00
C PHE A 466 -1.84 15.05 3.02
N SER A 467 -2.76 14.21 3.46
CA SER A 467 -3.39 13.17 2.65
C SER A 467 -4.85 13.52 2.36
N LEU A 468 -5.26 13.44 1.09
CA LEU A 468 -6.60 13.81 0.64
C LEU A 468 -7.14 12.76 -0.34
N ALA A 469 -8.42 12.40 -0.22
CA ALA A 469 -9.14 11.58 -1.19
C ALA A 469 -10.56 12.10 -1.45
N ARG A 470 -11.11 11.73 -2.60
CA ARG A 470 -12.55 11.84 -2.87
C ARG A 470 -13.29 10.68 -2.21
N ALA A 471 -14.48 10.97 -1.72
CA ALA A 471 -15.37 10.02 -1.02
C ALA A 471 -16.86 10.26 -1.33
N ASP A 472 -17.13 10.75 -2.54
CA ASP A 472 -18.47 10.93 -3.10
C ASP A 472 -19.06 9.63 -3.68
N SER A 473 -20.29 9.68 -4.19
CA SER A 473 -20.94 8.53 -4.85
C SER A 473 -20.70 8.60 -6.36
N GLY A 474 -19.96 7.64 -6.91
CA GLY A 474 -19.58 7.60 -8.34
C GLY A 474 -20.71 7.39 -9.35
N GLU A 475 -21.97 7.29 -8.92
CA GLU A 475 -23.09 6.83 -9.75
C GLU A 475 -23.67 7.87 -10.72
N ASN A 476 -23.33 9.17 -10.61
CA ASN A 476 -24.01 10.24 -11.38
C ASN A 476 -23.09 11.36 -11.92
N GLU A 477 -21.79 11.10 -12.15
CA GLU A 477 -20.89 12.15 -12.67
C GLU A 477 -20.75 12.16 -14.19
N GLU A 478 -21.16 13.26 -14.83
CA GLU A 478 -20.82 13.57 -16.23
C GLU A 478 -19.32 13.41 -16.53
N CYS A 479 -19.00 12.85 -17.70
CA CYS A 479 -17.63 12.75 -18.24
C CYS A 479 -17.02 14.12 -18.53
N GLY A 480 -16.29 14.65 -17.54
CA GLY A 480 -15.53 15.89 -17.65
C GLY A 480 -14.34 15.95 -16.68
N SER A 481 -13.27 16.62 -17.10
CA SER A 481 -12.07 16.84 -16.28
C SER A 481 -12.42 17.64 -15.02
N TYR A 482 -12.05 17.12 -13.85
CA TYR A 482 -12.22 17.84 -12.59
C TYR A 482 -10.98 17.72 -11.73
N ASN A 483 -10.39 18.87 -11.44
CA ASN A 483 -9.29 18.98 -10.51
C ASN A 483 -9.77 19.73 -9.27
N LEU A 484 -10.02 19.02 -8.15
CA LEU A 484 -10.35 19.69 -6.89
C LEU A 484 -9.27 20.72 -6.46
N LEU A 485 -8.01 20.48 -6.81
CA LEU A 485 -6.90 21.34 -6.42
C LEU A 485 -6.76 22.61 -7.26
N SER A 486 -7.42 22.72 -8.42
CA SER A 486 -7.34 23.93 -9.26
C SER A 486 -7.75 25.18 -8.51
N ASP A 487 -8.74 25.04 -7.62
CA ASP A 487 -9.34 26.12 -6.85
C ASP A 487 -9.06 26.00 -5.34
N THR A 488 -8.18 25.07 -4.95
CA THR A 488 -7.79 24.89 -3.55
C THR A 488 -6.56 25.74 -3.19
N LYS A 489 -6.60 26.37 -2.03
CA LYS A 489 -5.49 27.16 -1.47
C LYS A 489 -5.20 26.73 -0.06
N VAL A 490 -3.96 26.94 0.36
CA VAL A 490 -3.55 26.82 1.75
C VAL A 490 -3.01 28.15 2.21
N GLU A 491 -3.45 28.58 3.40
CA GLU A 491 -2.94 29.74 4.11
C GLU A 491 -2.40 29.29 5.48
N LEU A 492 -1.32 29.94 5.92
CA LEU A 492 -0.83 29.85 7.29
C LEU A 492 -0.93 31.24 7.91
N LEU A 493 -1.62 31.33 9.05
CA LEU A 493 -1.81 32.56 9.78
C LEU A 493 -1.04 32.52 11.09
N ASN A 494 -0.52 33.68 11.49
CA ASN A 494 -0.08 33.95 12.85
C ASN A 494 -1.00 35.04 13.39
N LYS A 495 -1.86 34.70 14.36
CA LYS A 495 -2.99 35.53 14.79
C LYS A 495 -3.92 35.86 13.61
N SER A 496 -3.86 37.07 13.05
CA SER A 496 -4.67 37.49 11.90
C SER A 496 -3.84 37.77 10.65
N ASP A 497 -2.51 37.67 10.75
CA ASP A 497 -1.62 37.94 9.63
C ASP A 497 -1.37 36.67 8.82
N VAL A 498 -1.67 36.71 7.52
CA VAL A 498 -1.33 35.63 6.59
C VAL A 498 0.17 35.68 6.31
N ILE A 499 0.91 34.70 6.81
CA ILE A 499 2.38 34.63 6.71
C ILE A 499 2.86 33.68 5.61
N PHE A 500 2.00 32.78 5.14
CA PHE A 500 2.22 31.94 3.97
C PHE A 500 0.90 31.69 3.25
N LYS A 501 0.94 31.69 1.92
CA LYS A 501 -0.20 31.42 1.06
C LYS A 501 0.26 30.74 -0.22
N LYS A 502 -0.38 29.62 -0.58
CA LYS A 502 -0.06 28.91 -1.83
C LYS A 502 -1.31 28.29 -2.44
N SER A 503 -1.41 28.38 -3.77
CA SER A 503 -2.40 27.62 -4.54
C SER A 503 -1.91 26.18 -4.74
N LEU A 504 -2.84 25.23 -4.72
CA LEU A 504 -2.59 23.81 -4.97
C LEU A 504 -2.75 23.43 -6.45
N ALA A 505 -3.09 24.37 -7.33
CA ALA A 505 -3.37 24.08 -8.73
C ALA A 505 -2.21 23.40 -9.46
N ALA A 506 -0.96 23.72 -9.06
CA ALA A 506 0.25 23.12 -9.62
C ALA A 506 0.64 21.77 -8.99
N SER A 507 -0.05 21.31 -7.94
CA SER A 507 0.24 20.07 -7.23
C SER A 507 -0.35 18.82 -7.91
N GLY A 508 -1.00 18.99 -9.07
CA GLY A 508 -1.70 17.93 -9.80
C GLY A 508 -3.19 17.91 -9.47
N SER A 509 -3.82 16.74 -9.67
CA SER A 509 -5.22 16.51 -9.31
C SER A 509 -5.35 15.48 -8.20
N VAL A 510 -6.41 15.61 -7.38
CA VAL A 510 -6.84 14.51 -6.51
C VAL A 510 -7.40 13.42 -7.40
N SER A 511 -6.96 12.18 -7.20
CA SER A 511 -7.50 11.05 -7.96
C SER A 511 -9.03 11.06 -7.94
N PRO A 512 -9.69 10.80 -9.09
CA PRO A 512 -11.10 10.44 -9.08
C PRO A 512 -11.32 9.16 -8.26
N LEU A 513 -12.57 8.90 -7.88
CA LEU A 513 -12.95 7.58 -7.42
C LEU A 513 -12.71 6.58 -8.55
N LEU A 514 -11.81 5.64 -8.29
CA LEU A 514 -11.45 4.60 -9.24
C LEU A 514 -12.51 3.51 -9.22
N ILE A 515 -13.16 3.28 -10.37
CA ILE A 515 -14.26 2.34 -10.52
C ILE A 515 -13.70 1.02 -11.05
N SER A 516 -13.73 -0.02 -10.23
CA SER A 516 -13.31 -1.35 -10.64
C SER A 516 -14.47 -2.13 -11.23
N ASP A 517 -14.27 -2.62 -12.45
CA ASP A 517 -15.29 -3.38 -13.16
C ASP A 517 -15.22 -4.86 -12.79
N PHE A 518 -16.12 -5.27 -11.89
CA PHE A 518 -16.31 -6.68 -11.52
C PHE A 518 -17.60 -7.27 -12.12
N SER A 519 -18.24 -6.60 -13.09
CA SER A 519 -19.57 -6.98 -13.58
C SER A 519 -19.68 -8.43 -14.07
N GLU A 520 -18.59 -9.00 -14.61
CA GLU A 520 -18.55 -10.41 -15.00
C GLU A 520 -18.60 -11.36 -13.80
N LEU A 521 -17.88 -11.03 -12.72
CA LEU A 521 -17.88 -11.78 -11.46
C LEU A 521 -19.25 -11.74 -10.78
N GLU A 522 -19.96 -10.62 -10.92
CA GLU A 522 -21.27 -10.44 -10.30
C GLU A 522 -22.37 -11.30 -10.92
N LYS A 523 -22.15 -11.86 -12.12
CA LYS A 523 -23.06 -12.85 -12.73
C LYS A 523 -23.21 -14.10 -11.84
N GLY A 524 -22.23 -14.37 -10.99
CA GLY A 524 -22.26 -15.45 -9.99
C GLY A 524 -23.04 -15.12 -8.71
N GLY A 525 -23.65 -13.93 -8.60
CA GLY A 525 -24.46 -13.52 -7.45
C GLY A 525 -23.71 -12.80 -6.32
N VAL A 526 -22.38 -12.72 -6.39
CA VAL A 526 -21.56 -11.87 -5.51
C VAL A 526 -21.70 -10.42 -5.98
N ARG A 527 -21.74 -9.45 -5.05
CA ARG A 527 -21.72 -8.02 -5.39
C ARG A 527 -20.46 -7.37 -4.86
N TYR A 528 -19.78 -6.61 -5.71
CA TYR A 528 -18.58 -5.87 -5.37
C TYR A 528 -18.92 -4.39 -5.31
N ALA A 529 -18.58 -3.71 -4.21
CA ALA A 529 -18.57 -2.25 -4.24
C ALA A 529 -17.50 -1.80 -5.26
N PRO A 530 -17.87 -0.99 -6.26
CA PRO A 530 -16.97 -0.69 -7.36
C PRO A 530 -15.89 0.33 -6.99
N THR A 531 -16.04 1.04 -5.88
CA THR A 531 -15.16 2.15 -5.49
C THR A 531 -14.81 2.11 -4.00
N GLU A 532 -13.65 2.67 -3.67
CA GLU A 532 -13.26 3.06 -2.32
C GLU A 532 -12.46 4.37 -2.38
N PRO A 533 -12.55 5.24 -1.35
CA PRO A 533 -11.62 6.34 -1.18
C PRO A 533 -10.19 5.82 -1.04
N VAL A 534 -9.24 6.46 -1.73
CA VAL A 534 -7.81 6.15 -1.60
C VAL A 534 -7.05 7.44 -1.31
N LEU A 535 -6.53 7.56 -0.09
CA LEU A 535 -5.77 8.73 0.36
C LEU A 535 -4.49 8.93 -0.46
N GLN A 536 -4.30 10.14 -0.95
CA GLN A 536 -3.14 10.57 -1.73
C GLN A 536 -2.39 11.66 -0.97
N THR A 537 -1.06 11.53 -0.86
CA THR A 537 -0.24 12.53 -0.17
C THR A 537 0.13 13.69 -1.11
N PHE A 538 -0.10 14.91 -0.64
CA PHE A 538 0.30 16.15 -1.28
C PHE A 538 1.35 16.85 -0.42
N THR A 539 2.40 17.38 -1.06
CA THR A 539 3.48 18.11 -0.37
C THR A 539 3.70 19.49 -0.99
N LEU A 540 3.97 20.48 -0.14
CA LEU A 540 4.14 21.88 -0.55
C LEU A 540 5.29 22.52 0.24
N PRO A 541 6.28 23.13 -0.43
CA PRO A 541 7.32 23.87 0.29
C PRO A 541 6.71 25.08 0.99
N ILE A 542 6.99 25.21 2.28
CA ILE A 542 6.63 26.38 3.08
C ILE A 542 7.77 27.37 2.99
N GLU A 543 7.49 28.54 2.42
CA GLU A 543 8.44 29.63 2.30
C GLU A 543 7.98 30.76 3.22
N LEU A 544 8.62 30.83 4.39
CA LEU A 544 8.32 31.84 5.40
C LEU A 544 9.19 33.08 5.17
N ASN A 545 8.54 34.25 5.16
CA ASN A 545 9.25 35.53 5.04
C ASN A 545 9.91 35.99 6.35
N LYS A 546 9.52 35.39 7.49
CA LYS A 546 10.03 35.71 8.82
C LYS A 546 10.18 34.44 9.65
N PRO A 547 11.16 34.38 10.57
CA PRO A 547 11.26 33.30 11.54
C PRO A 547 9.99 33.22 12.41
N ILE A 548 9.58 31.99 12.75
CA ILE A 548 8.48 31.72 13.67
C ILE A 548 9.06 31.20 14.99
N SER A 549 8.59 31.76 16.11
CA SER A 549 8.92 31.24 17.46
C SER A 549 8.17 29.94 17.74
N ALA A 550 8.76 29.03 18.51
CA ALA A 550 8.13 27.76 18.91
C ALA A 550 6.79 27.94 19.63
N GLU A 551 6.66 29.03 20.38
CA GLU A 551 5.47 29.34 21.17
C GLU A 551 4.39 30.07 20.36
N SER A 552 4.62 30.34 19.07
CA SER A 552 3.63 31.03 18.24
C SER A 552 2.38 30.17 18.10
N GLU A 553 1.21 30.73 18.34
CA GLU A 553 -0.06 30.10 17.95
C GLU A 553 -0.30 30.35 16.46
N LEU A 554 -0.34 29.26 15.69
CA LEU A 554 -0.54 29.30 14.25
C LEU A 554 -1.86 28.66 13.86
N GLU A 555 -2.38 29.08 12.72
CA GLU A 555 -3.61 28.56 12.14
C GLU A 555 -3.34 28.15 10.68
N LEU A 556 -3.45 26.85 10.39
CA LEU A 556 -3.39 26.30 9.04
C LEU A 556 -4.81 26.28 8.45
N VAL A 557 -5.01 26.95 7.32
CA VAL A 557 -6.32 27.07 6.67
C VAL A 557 -6.29 26.49 5.27
N PHE A 558 -7.08 25.42 5.06
CA PHE A 558 -7.41 24.91 3.73
C PHE A 558 -8.65 25.63 3.22
N ILE A 559 -8.56 26.18 2.01
CA ILE A 559 -9.64 26.94 1.36
C ILE A 559 -10.04 26.17 0.10
N PHE A 560 -11.26 25.67 0.07
CA PHE A 560 -11.86 24.97 -1.07
C PHE A 560 -12.95 25.82 -1.70
N ALA A 561 -12.99 25.87 -3.03
CA ALA A 561 -14.06 26.51 -3.79
C ALA A 561 -14.42 25.66 -5.02
N PRO A 562 -15.05 24.47 -4.82
CA PRO A 562 -15.20 23.51 -5.89
C PRO A 562 -16.23 23.96 -6.93
N THR A 563 -16.03 23.53 -8.18
CA THR A 563 -16.96 23.81 -9.29
C THR A 563 -18.17 22.86 -9.33
N ARG A 564 -18.21 21.86 -8.44
CA ARG A 564 -19.30 20.91 -8.21
C ARG A 564 -19.37 20.46 -6.76
N ASP A 565 -20.48 19.83 -6.38
CA ASP A 565 -20.58 19.16 -5.09
C ASP A 565 -19.61 17.98 -5.06
N VAL A 566 -18.84 17.87 -3.98
CA VAL A 566 -17.83 16.81 -3.83
C VAL A 566 -17.69 16.49 -2.35
N THR A 567 -17.55 15.21 -2.02
CA THR A 567 -17.21 14.77 -0.67
C THR A 567 -15.75 14.39 -0.64
N ILE A 568 -15.04 14.85 0.38
CA ILE A 568 -13.62 14.56 0.59
C ILE A 568 -13.37 13.94 1.96
N ILE A 569 -12.26 13.22 2.06
CA ILE A 569 -11.64 12.84 3.33
C ILE A 569 -10.23 13.42 3.40
N LEU A 570 -9.88 14.02 4.54
CA LEU A 570 -8.60 14.66 4.82
C LEU A 570 -7.94 13.98 6.04
N ASP A 571 -6.63 13.78 5.97
CA ASP A 571 -5.84 13.03 6.96
C ASP A 571 -4.33 13.42 6.89
N ASP A 572 -3.51 12.88 7.80
CA ASP A 572 -2.04 13.00 7.85
C ASP A 572 -1.50 14.44 7.68
N ILE A 573 -2.07 15.43 8.35
CA ILE A 573 -1.65 16.83 8.22
C ILE A 573 -0.44 17.08 9.10
N GLY A 574 0.66 17.55 8.51
CA GLY A 574 1.88 17.80 9.27
C GLY A 574 3.02 18.40 8.47
N ILE A 575 4.18 18.52 9.11
CA ILE A 575 5.38 19.12 8.55
C ILE A 575 6.48 18.08 8.37
N THR A 576 7.16 18.09 7.24
CA THR A 576 8.34 17.24 6.98
C THR A 576 9.51 18.07 6.43
N SER A 577 10.74 17.60 6.63
CA SER A 577 11.95 18.14 6.00
C SER A 577 12.39 17.33 4.79
N ALA A 578 12.14 16.02 4.82
CA ALA A 578 12.61 15.11 3.81
C ALA A 578 11.56 14.95 2.71
N ILE A 579 11.92 15.45 1.53
CA ILE A 579 11.38 14.95 0.26
C ILE A 579 12.40 13.96 -0.34
#